data_AF-A0A915NCP0-F1
#
_entry.id   AF-A0A915NCP0-F1
#
_cell.length_a   1.000
_cell.length_b   1.000
_cell.length_c   1.000
_cell.angle_alpha   90.00
_cell.angle_beta   90.00
_cell.angle_gamma   90.00
#
_symmetry.space_group_name_H-M   'P 1'
#
loop_
_entity.id
_entity.type
_entity.pdbx_description
1 polymer ?
#
loop_
_entity_poly.entity_id
_entity_poly.type
_entity_poly.pdbx_seq_one_letter_code
_entity_poly.pdbx_strand_id
1 'polypeptide(L)'
;MLVLVPLGEDPKTAKNRIIIPQVKGNHRLAILPCLIAGLGIYEHGKTFTKGNFHYNCKNGTAEVIACVSDDMSVIQIGRTFLKEGIRHRCEVKGQTVTYEQKSTCYENGIHYDIGV
;
A
#
# COMPACT_ATOMS: atom_id res chain seq x y z
N MET A 1 -3.88 22.56 19.49
CA MET A 1 -2.93 21.50 19.07
C MET A 1 -3.74 20.42 18.39
N LEU A 2 -3.32 19.91 17.24
CA LEU A 2 -3.98 18.79 16.55
C LEU A 2 -3.17 17.52 16.82
N VAL A 3 -3.85 16.40 17.08
CA VAL A 3 -3.22 15.09 17.27
C VAL A 3 -3.82 14.11 16.27
N LEU A 4 -2.97 13.50 15.45
CA LEU A 4 -3.36 12.45 14.52
C LEU A 4 -2.93 11.09 15.08
N VAL A 5 -3.84 10.13 15.02
CA VAL A 5 -3.63 8.73 15.45
C VAL A 5 -4.13 7.77 14.37
N PRO A 6 -3.66 6.51 14.32
CA PRO A 6 -4.24 5.51 13.44
C PRO A 6 -5.74 5.38 13.68
N LEU A 7 -6.48 5.11 12.61
CA LEU A 7 -7.92 4.91 12.69
C LEU A 7 -8.24 3.79 13.70
N GLY A 8 -9.08 4.11 14.68
CA GLY A 8 -9.48 3.18 15.75
C GLY A 8 -8.65 3.25 17.04
N GLU A 9 -7.57 4.04 17.08
CA GLU A 9 -6.78 4.25 18.31
C GLU A 9 -7.22 5.51 19.09
N ASP A 10 -7.07 5.47 20.41
CA ASP A 10 -7.36 6.62 21.29
C ASP A 10 -6.19 7.63 21.28
N PRO A 11 -6.45 8.94 21.04
CA PRO A 11 -5.42 9.99 20.99
C PRO A 11 -4.52 10.13 22.22
N LYS A 12 -4.97 9.72 23.40
CA LYS A 12 -4.24 9.83 24.67
C LYS A 12 -3.35 8.61 24.93
N THR A 13 -3.75 7.43 24.47
CA THR A 13 -3.02 6.17 24.74
C THR A 13 -2.26 5.63 23.53
N ALA A 14 -2.54 6.12 22.33
CA ALA A 14 -1.86 5.70 21.11
C ALA A 14 -0.35 5.90 21.21
N LYS A 15 0.40 4.82 20.94
CA LYS A 15 1.87 4.86 20.89
C LYS A 15 2.35 5.66 19.70
N ASN A 16 1.73 5.45 18.54
CA ASN A 16 2.05 6.15 17.31
C ASN A 16 1.08 7.32 17.14
N ARG A 17 1.57 8.54 17.38
CA ARG A 17 0.78 9.77 17.22
C ARG A 17 1.61 10.90 16.66
N ILE A 18 0.99 11.75 15.86
CA ILE A 18 1.62 12.96 15.31
C ILE A 18 1.00 14.16 16.02
N ILE A 19 1.82 15.00 16.62
CA ILE A 19 1.39 16.22 17.29
C ILE A 19 1.71 17.41 16.38
N ILE A 20 0.67 18.07 15.88
CA ILE A 20 0.81 19.26 15.05
C ILE A 20 0.58 20.50 15.94
N PRO A 21 1.62 21.32 16.18
CA PRO A 21 1.47 22.54 16.95
C PRO A 21 0.59 23.53 16.17
N GLN A 22 -0.33 24.20 16.87
CA GLN A 22 -1.12 25.29 16.29
C GLN A 22 -0.29 26.57 16.37
N VAL A 23 0.45 26.89 15.31
CA VAL A 23 1.26 28.11 15.26
C VAL A 23 0.42 29.23 14.67
N LYS A 24 0.22 30.32 15.42
CA LYS A 24 -0.37 31.56 14.88
C LYS A 24 0.68 32.26 14.02
N GLY A 25 0.54 32.21 12.69
CA GLY A 25 1.50 32.82 11.77
C GLY A 25 1.48 32.22 10.36
N ASN A 26 2.55 32.47 9.59
CA ASN A 26 2.72 32.03 8.21
C ASN A 26 2.60 30.49 8.14
N HIS A 27 1.50 30.00 7.55
CA HIS A 27 1.22 28.56 7.44
C HIS A 27 2.22 27.91 6.46
N ARG A 28 3.37 27.46 6.97
CA ARG A 28 4.14 26.45 6.25
C ARG A 28 3.27 25.20 6.16
N LEU A 29 2.93 24.79 4.94
CA LEU A 29 2.27 23.50 4.69
C LEU A 29 3.15 22.41 5.30
N ALA A 30 2.65 21.78 6.37
CA ALA A 30 3.38 20.72 7.03
C ALA A 30 3.39 19.50 6.10
N ILE A 31 4.58 18.98 5.79
CA ILE A 31 4.71 17.68 5.13
C ILE A 31 4.38 16.62 6.18
N LEU A 32 3.29 15.90 5.96
CA LEU A 32 2.79 14.90 6.88
C LEU A 32 3.43 13.53 6.61
N PRO A 33 3.88 12.82 7.65
CA PRO A 33 4.21 11.40 7.52
C PRO A 33 2.91 10.57 7.48
N CYS A 34 3.02 9.35 6.98
CA CYS A 34 1.93 8.40 6.94
C CYS A 34 1.91 7.61 8.24
N LEU A 35 0.72 7.50 8.85
CA LEU A 35 0.50 6.82 10.11
C LEU A 35 -0.30 5.55 9.86
N ILE A 36 0.38 4.41 9.95
CA ILE A 36 -0.17 3.12 9.51
C ILE A 36 -0.46 2.25 10.73
N ALA A 37 -1.74 1.92 10.92
CA ALA A 37 -2.20 1.03 11.98
C ALA A 37 -1.41 -0.29 11.95
N GLY A 38 -0.79 -0.62 13.09
CA GLY A 38 0.01 -1.83 13.30
C GLY A 38 1.45 -1.80 12.75
N LEU A 39 1.84 -0.79 11.96
CA LEU A 39 3.21 -0.69 11.42
C LEU A 39 4.00 0.52 11.93
N GLY A 40 3.34 1.65 12.19
CA GLY A 40 3.99 2.85 12.71
C GLY A 40 3.96 4.03 11.76
N ILE A 41 5.00 4.87 11.83
CA ILE A 41 5.08 6.17 11.16
C ILE A 41 6.12 6.09 10.04
N TYR A 42 5.74 6.50 8.82
CA TYR A 42 6.62 6.56 7.66
C TYR A 42 6.70 7.99 7.15
N GLU A 43 7.93 8.52 7.05
CA GLU A 43 8.15 9.87 6.51
C GLU A 43 7.70 9.98 5.04
N HIS A 44 7.41 11.21 4.61
CA HIS A 44 7.15 11.48 3.20
C HIS A 44 8.29 10.98 2.30
N GLY A 45 7.93 10.30 1.21
CA GLY A 45 8.85 9.68 0.26
C GLY A 45 9.38 8.30 0.69
N LYS A 46 9.13 7.86 1.93
CA LYS A 46 9.49 6.51 2.37
C LYS A 46 8.46 5.49 1.86
N THR A 47 8.97 4.30 1.54
CA THR A 47 8.15 3.18 1.11
C THR A 47 8.06 2.10 2.19
N PHE A 48 6.99 1.31 2.14
CA PHE A 48 6.77 0.20 3.06
C PHE A 48 5.82 -0.83 2.46
N THR A 49 5.85 -2.06 2.98
CA THR A 49 4.95 -3.14 2.54
C THR A 49 3.94 -3.45 3.64
N LYS A 50 2.67 -3.61 3.26
CA LYS A 50 1.61 -4.11 4.15
C LYS A 50 0.73 -5.07 3.38
N GLY A 51 0.70 -6.34 3.81
CA GLY A 51 0.05 -7.40 3.04
C GLY A 51 0.67 -7.50 1.64
N ASN A 52 -0.18 -7.68 0.62
CA ASN A 52 0.26 -7.83 -0.76
C ASN A 52 0.49 -6.51 -1.52
N PHE A 53 0.72 -5.39 -0.81
CA PHE A 53 0.89 -4.09 -1.43
C PHE A 53 2.13 -3.37 -0.90
N HIS A 54 2.87 -2.78 -1.82
CA HIS A 54 3.97 -1.87 -1.54
C HIS A 54 3.49 -0.44 -1.72
N TYR A 55 3.71 0.40 -0.72
CA TYR A 55 3.20 1.75 -0.62
C TYR A 55 4.33 2.77 -0.68
N ASN A 56 4.03 3.96 -1.20
CA ASN A 56 4.82 5.17 -1.02
C ASN A 56 4.03 6.14 -0.13
N CYS A 57 4.67 6.67 0.89
CA CYS A 57 4.07 7.73 1.68
C CYS A 57 4.17 9.08 0.96
N LYS A 58 3.05 9.62 0.51
CA LYS A 58 2.94 10.97 -0.06
C LYS A 58 2.13 11.87 0.86
N ASN A 59 2.83 12.58 1.73
CA ASN A 59 2.29 13.71 2.50
C ASN A 59 1.03 13.32 3.29
N GLY A 60 1.13 12.27 4.11
CA GLY A 60 0.03 11.72 4.91
C GLY A 60 -0.81 10.66 4.18
N THR A 61 -0.72 10.56 2.86
CA THR A 61 -1.43 9.56 2.05
C THR A 61 -0.50 8.41 1.69
N ALA A 62 -0.88 7.17 2.01
CA ALA A 62 -0.18 5.98 1.54
C ALA A 62 -0.73 5.54 0.18
N GLU A 63 0.07 5.71 -0.88
CA GLU A 63 -0.31 5.34 -2.23
C GLU A 63 0.29 3.97 -2.59
N VAL A 64 -0.51 3.05 -3.12
CA VAL A 64 0.01 1.78 -3.63
C VAL A 64 0.85 2.05 -4.88
N ILE A 65 2.09 1.55 -4.91
CA ILE A 65 3.03 1.69 -6.03
C ILE A 65 3.36 0.35 -6.69
N ALA A 66 3.14 -0.77 -6.00
CA ALA A 66 3.28 -2.11 -6.54
C ALA A 66 2.48 -3.12 -5.70
N CYS A 67 2.24 -4.30 -6.24
CA CYS A 67 1.78 -5.46 -5.48
C CYS A 67 2.98 -6.33 -5.10
N VAL A 68 2.81 -7.16 -4.07
CA VAL A 68 3.82 -8.06 -3.54
C VAL A 68 3.18 -9.45 -3.37
N SER A 69 3.76 -10.47 -4.01
CA SER A 69 3.33 -11.86 -3.83
C SER A 69 3.84 -12.43 -2.50
N ASP A 70 3.35 -13.62 -2.16
CA ASP A 70 3.63 -14.24 -0.85
C ASP A 70 5.11 -14.63 -0.68
N ASP A 71 5.84 -14.79 -1.79
CA ASP A 71 7.29 -15.00 -1.84
C ASP A 71 8.11 -13.69 -1.89
N MET A 72 7.46 -12.56 -1.65
CA MET A 72 8.03 -11.20 -1.69
C MET A 72 8.42 -10.69 -3.08
N SER A 73 8.04 -11.36 -4.18
CA SER A 73 8.28 -10.82 -5.52
C SER A 73 7.46 -9.56 -5.74
N VAL A 74 8.10 -8.53 -6.31
CA VAL A 74 7.47 -7.23 -6.57
C VAL A 74 6.85 -7.20 -7.96
N ILE A 75 5.61 -6.75 -8.01
CA ILE A 75 4.76 -6.74 -9.21
C ILE A 75 4.37 -5.29 -9.50
N GLN A 76 4.97 -4.70 -10.52
CA GLN A 76 4.65 -3.32 -10.90
C GLN A 76 3.18 -3.21 -11.33
N ILE A 77 2.55 -2.07 -11.03
CA ILE A 77 1.16 -1.83 -11.43
C ILE A 77 1.02 -1.94 -12.96
N GLY A 78 -0.05 -2.61 -13.40
CA GLY A 78 -0.31 -2.91 -14.81
C GLY A 78 0.48 -4.12 -15.33
N ARG A 79 1.30 -4.77 -14.51
CA ARG A 79 2.02 -5.99 -14.89
C ARG A 79 1.29 -7.24 -14.44
N THR A 80 1.46 -8.25 -15.28
CA THR A 80 1.05 -9.63 -15.03
C THR A 80 2.26 -10.50 -15.31
N PHE A 81 2.53 -11.48 -14.44
CA PHE A 81 3.51 -12.51 -14.71
C PHE A 81 2.98 -13.87 -14.26
N LEU A 82 3.62 -14.91 -14.76
CA LEU A 82 3.30 -16.28 -14.44
C LEU A 82 4.50 -16.93 -13.76
N LYS A 83 4.23 -17.56 -12.62
CA LYS A 83 5.24 -18.29 -11.86
C LYS A 83 4.61 -19.57 -11.33
N GLU A 84 5.25 -20.70 -11.60
CA GLU A 84 4.80 -22.02 -11.11
C GLU A 84 3.32 -22.32 -11.46
N GLY A 85 2.88 -21.91 -12.65
CA GLY A 85 1.49 -22.11 -13.11
C GLY A 85 0.47 -21.16 -12.48
N ILE A 86 0.88 -20.23 -11.61
CA ILE A 86 0.04 -19.19 -11.02
C ILE A 86 0.26 -17.89 -11.76
N ARG A 87 -0.83 -17.28 -12.23
CA ARG A 87 -0.83 -15.92 -12.76
C ARG A 87 -1.00 -14.92 -11.63
N HIS A 88 -0.06 -14.01 -11.53
CA HIS A 88 -0.06 -12.89 -10.59
C HIS A 88 -0.31 -11.59 -11.37
N ARG A 89 -1.34 -10.84 -10.99
CA ARG A 89 -1.72 -9.59 -11.65
C ARG A 89 -1.85 -8.46 -10.65
N CYS A 90 -1.19 -7.33 -10.93
CA CYS A 90 -1.34 -6.10 -10.17
C CYS A 90 -1.97 -5.05 -11.08
N GLU A 91 -3.18 -4.57 -10.77
CA GLU A 91 -3.91 -3.68 -11.65
C GLU A 91 -4.69 -2.60 -10.92
N VAL A 92 -4.98 -1.50 -11.63
CA VAL A 92 -5.86 -0.43 -11.13
C VAL A 92 -7.30 -0.77 -11.52
N LYS A 93 -8.19 -0.87 -10.52
CA LYS A 93 -9.64 -0.93 -10.69
C LYS A 93 -10.27 0.33 -10.09
N GLY A 94 -10.67 1.25 -10.97
CA GLY A 94 -11.19 2.55 -10.58
C GLY A 94 -10.14 3.37 -9.83
N GLN A 95 -10.38 3.66 -8.56
CA GLN A 95 -9.46 4.40 -7.68
C GLN A 95 -8.62 3.49 -6.78
N THR A 96 -8.71 2.17 -6.96
CA THR A 96 -8.03 1.19 -6.10
C THR A 96 -7.06 0.33 -6.90
N VAL A 97 -6.02 -0.16 -6.24
CA VAL A 97 -5.13 -1.18 -6.81
C VAL A 97 -5.55 -2.54 -6.27
N THR A 98 -5.69 -3.52 -7.15
CA THR A 98 -6.03 -4.90 -6.79
C THR A 98 -4.91 -5.85 -7.17
N TYR A 99 -4.67 -6.81 -6.28
CA TYR A 99 -3.81 -7.95 -6.52
C TYR A 99 -4.67 -9.20 -6.73
N GLU A 100 -4.44 -9.91 -7.83
CA GLU A 100 -5.14 -11.14 -8.19
C GLU A 100 -4.15 -12.28 -8.39
N GLN A 101 -4.43 -13.42 -7.76
CA GLN A 101 -3.75 -14.70 -8.00
C GLN A 101 -4.75 -15.69 -8.59
N LYS A 102 -4.42 -16.30 -9.72
CA LYS A 102 -5.22 -17.39 -10.32
C LYS A 102 -4.33 -18.50 -10.82
N SER A 103 -4.67 -19.74 -10.47
CA SER A 103 -4.11 -20.93 -11.11
C SER A 103 -4.44 -20.91 -12.60
N THR A 104 -3.46 -21.20 -13.44
CA THR A 104 -3.65 -21.35 -14.88
C THR A 104 -3.46 -22.81 -15.26
N CYS A 105 -4.28 -23.32 -16.18
CA CYS A 105 -3.97 -24.59 -16.82
C CYS A 105 -2.83 -24.38 -17.82
N TYR A 106 -1.82 -25.25 -17.73
CA TYR A 106 -0.71 -25.33 -18.66
C TYR A 106 -0.85 -26.60 -19.48
N GLU A 107 -1.27 -26.47 -20.74
CA GLU A 107 -1.35 -27.59 -21.68
C GLU A 107 -0.69 -27.17 -23.00
N ASN A 108 0.23 -28.02 -23.50
CA ASN A 108 0.95 -27.82 -24.77
C ASN A 108 1.62 -26.45 -24.96
N GLY A 109 2.16 -25.85 -23.89
CA GLY A 109 2.89 -24.58 -23.97
C GLY A 109 2.00 -23.33 -24.09
N ILE A 110 0.68 -23.50 -23.96
CA ILE A 110 -0.29 -22.40 -24.03
C ILE A 110 -0.95 -22.25 -22.64
N HIS A 111 -1.04 -21.01 -22.17
CA HIS A 111 -1.70 -20.66 -20.93
C HIS A 111 -3.16 -20.29 -21.21
N TYR A 112 -4.09 -21.00 -20.59
CA TYR A 112 -5.52 -20.74 -20.72
C TYR A 112 -6.04 -20.02 -19.47
N ASP A 113 -6.80 -18.94 -19.69
CA ASP A 113 -7.71 -18.42 -18.66
C ASP A 113 -8.89 -19.38 -18.55
N ILE A 114 -9.05 -20.02 -17.40
CA ILE A 114 -10.30 -20.71 -17.08
C ILE A 114 -11.28 -19.62 -16.67
N GLY A 115 -11.96 -19.05 -17.66
CA GLY A 115 -13.12 -18.19 -17.43
C GLY A 115 -14.18 -19.01 -16.71
N VAL A 116 -14.67 -18.48 -15.59
CA VAL A 116 -15.84 -19.01 -14.87
C VAL A 116 -17.10 -18.61 -15.63
#